data_AF-A0A924GTE9-F1
#
_entry.id   AF-A0A924GTE9-F1
#
_cell.length_a   1.000
_cell.length_b   1.000
_cell.length_c   1.000
_cell.angle_alpha   90.00
_cell.angle_beta   90.00
_cell.angle_gamma   90.00
#
_symmetry.space_group_name_H-M   'P 1'
#
loop_
_entity.id
_entity.type
_entity.pdbx_description
1 polymer ?
#
loop_
_entity_poly.entity_id
_entity_poly.type
_entity_poly.pdbx_seq_one_letter_code
_entity_poly.pdbx_strand_id
1 'polypeptide(L)'
;GTPSILQRGGQGVATLIMYLHAPIQGGATVFPDLGLEVSPQRGHAVFFSYDQPNASTLSLHGGEPVLAGEKWVATKWLRERQFV
;
A
#
# COMPACT_ATOMS: atom_id res chain seq x y z
N GLY A 1 5.59 4.60 -14.01
CA GLY A 1 4.55 3.69 -14.52
C GLY A 1 4.69 3.54 -16.03
N THR A 2 4.22 2.44 -16.61
CA THR A 2 4.24 2.26 -18.08
C THR A 2 3.41 3.35 -18.77
N PRO A 3 3.84 3.88 -19.93
CA PRO A 3 3.16 5.00 -20.60
C PRO A 3 1.66 4.76 -20.87
N SER A 4 1.29 3.52 -21.22
CA SER A 4 -0.10 3.13 -21.46
C SER A 4 -0.99 3.25 -20.22
N ILE A 5 -0.47 2.97 -19.03
CA ILE A 5 -1.22 3.12 -17.76
C ILE A 5 -1.43 4.59 -17.42
N LEU A 6 -0.42 5.43 -17.68
CA LEU A 6 -0.50 6.88 -17.41
C LEU A 6 -1.54 7.57 -18.31
N GLN A 7 -1.66 7.14 -19.57
CA GLN A 7 -2.69 7.68 -20.47
C GLN A 7 -4.11 7.38 -19.95
N ARG A 8 -4.31 6.16 -19.44
CA ARG A 8 -5.62 5.64 -19.01
C ARG A 8 -6.15 6.25 -17.72
N GLY A 9 -5.31 6.78 -16.83
CA GLY A 9 -5.79 7.37 -15.57
C GLY A 9 -4.84 8.34 -14.85
N GLY A 10 -3.74 8.76 -15.48
CA GLY A 10 -2.74 9.63 -14.86
C GLY A 10 -1.85 8.90 -13.85
N GLN A 11 -1.24 9.68 -12.95
CA GLN A 11 -0.36 9.14 -11.91
C GLN A 11 -1.15 8.41 -10.81
N GLY A 12 -0.44 7.58 -10.04
CA GLY A 12 -0.99 7.08 -8.77
C GLY A 12 -0.99 8.21 -7.74
N VAL A 13 -2.06 8.34 -6.97
CA VAL A 13 -2.22 9.42 -5.96
C VAL A 13 -2.43 8.89 -4.54
N ALA A 14 -2.83 7.63 -4.41
CA ALA A 14 -2.99 6.97 -3.12
C ALA A 14 -3.01 5.45 -3.27
N THR A 15 -2.77 4.77 -2.16
CA THR A 15 -2.89 3.32 -2.03
C THR A 15 -3.74 2.99 -0.82
N LEU A 16 -4.65 2.02 -1.00
CA LEU A 16 -5.40 1.37 0.08
C LEU A 16 -4.98 -0.10 0.13
N ILE A 17 -4.37 -0.53 1.23
CA ILE A 17 -4.03 -1.93 1.48
C ILE A 17 -5.03 -2.47 2.49
N MET A 18 -5.87 -3.41 2.06
CA MET A 18 -6.91 -4.05 2.88
C MET A 18 -6.43 -5.41 3.36
N TYR A 19 -6.47 -5.67 4.65
CA TYR A 19 -6.09 -6.95 5.24
C TYR A 19 -7.28 -7.92 5.23
N LEU A 20 -7.23 -8.93 4.37
CA LEU A 20 -8.28 -9.95 4.21
C LEU A 20 -8.08 -11.11 5.19
N HIS A 21 -6.84 -11.40 5.55
CA HIS A 21 -6.45 -12.37 6.57
C HIS A 21 -5.16 -11.92 7.24
N ALA A 22 -5.12 -12.01 8.57
CA ALA A 22 -3.96 -11.66 9.37
C ALA A 22 -3.11 -12.91 9.64
N PRO A 23 -1.78 -12.85 9.46
CA PRO A 23 -0.88 -13.93 9.83
C PRO A 23 -0.87 -14.14 11.35
N ILE A 24 -0.34 -15.28 11.77
CA ILE A 24 -0.14 -15.59 13.19
C ILE A 24 1.02 -14.75 13.74
N GLN A 25 2.08 -14.54 12.95
CA GLN A 25 3.24 -13.75 13.34
C GLN A 25 3.90 -13.04 12.15
N GLY A 26 4.35 -11.80 12.36
CA GLY A 26 5.00 -10.97 11.35
C GLY A 26 4.01 -10.32 10.38
N GLY A 27 4.49 -9.92 9.20
CA GLY A 27 3.63 -9.41 8.14
C GLY A 27 3.11 -7.99 8.33
N ALA A 28 3.75 -7.13 9.13
CA ALA A 28 3.40 -5.72 9.20
C ALA A 28 3.49 -5.03 7.83
N THR A 29 2.76 -3.94 7.65
CA THR A 29 3.08 -2.95 6.62
C THR A 29 3.92 -1.87 7.26
N VAL A 30 5.13 -1.64 6.76
CA VAL A 30 6.11 -0.73 7.36
C VAL A 30 6.34 0.49 6.49
N PHE A 31 6.50 1.64 7.14
CA PHE A 31 6.87 2.92 6.54
C PHE A 31 8.19 3.38 7.20
N PRO A 32 9.36 2.97 6.65
CA PRO A 32 10.64 3.15 7.34
C PRO A 32 10.98 4.62 7.58
N ASP A 33 10.68 5.51 6.64
CA ASP A 33 10.96 6.93 6.76
C ASP A 33 10.09 7.62 7.84
N LEU A 34 9.02 6.97 8.29
CA LEU A 34 8.15 7.40 9.39
C LEU A 34 8.42 6.68 10.70
N GLY A 35 9.24 5.61 10.70
CA GLY A 35 9.35 4.70 11.84
C GLY A 35 8.00 4.08 12.25
N LEU A 36 7.09 3.91 11.29
CA LEU A 36 5.72 3.42 11.53
C LEU A 36 5.55 1.99 11.03
N GLU A 37 4.93 1.17 11.86
CA GLU A 37 4.53 -0.20 11.52
C GLU A 37 3.03 -0.37 11.76
N VAL A 38 2.33 -0.96 10.79
CA VAL A 38 0.91 -1.28 10.88
C VAL A 38 0.75 -2.79 10.89
N SER A 39 0.40 -3.34 12.05
CA SER A 39 0.11 -4.76 12.19
C SER A 39 -1.15 -5.15 11.42
N PRO A 40 -1.15 -6.25 10.65
CA PRO A 40 -2.30 -6.70 9.89
C PRO A 40 -3.43 -7.15 10.82
N GLN A 41 -4.62 -6.58 10.65
CA GLN A 41 -5.84 -7.02 11.32
C GLN A 41 -6.92 -7.27 10.27
N ARG A 42 -7.48 -8.49 10.24
CA ARG A 42 -8.52 -8.85 9.26
C ARG A 42 -9.69 -7.87 9.33
N GLY A 43 -10.07 -7.33 8.17
CA GLY A 43 -11.14 -6.34 8.02
C GLY A 43 -10.66 -4.88 8.13
N HIS A 44 -9.41 -4.63 8.53
CA HIS A 44 -8.83 -3.29 8.57
C HIS A 44 -8.11 -2.97 7.26
N ALA A 45 -7.77 -1.69 7.08
CA ALA A 45 -6.96 -1.23 5.97
C ALA A 45 -6.03 -0.10 6.39
N VAL A 46 -4.90 0.02 5.69
CA VAL A 46 -4.06 1.22 5.73
C VAL A 46 -4.24 2.00 4.44
N PHE A 47 -4.52 3.29 4.59
CA PHE A 47 -4.64 4.25 3.49
C PHE A 47 -3.54 5.28 3.60
N PHE A 48 -2.91 5.59 2.48
CA PHE A 48 -1.95 6.70 2.39
C PHE A 48 -1.99 7.31 0.99
N SER A 49 -1.87 8.63 0.95
CA SER A 49 -1.85 9.43 -0.27
C SER A 49 -0.50 10.10 -0.46
N TYR A 50 -0.16 10.37 -1.72
CA TYR A 50 1.05 11.06 -2.12
C TYR A 50 0.73 11.90 -3.36
N ASP A 51 1.10 13.16 -3.32
CA ASP A 51 0.85 14.12 -4.41
C ASP A 51 1.86 13.93 -5.56
N GLN A 52 3.04 13.38 -5.26
CA GLN A 52 4.13 13.18 -6.21
C GLN A 52 4.83 11.83 -6.02
N PRO A 53 5.36 11.21 -7.09
CA PRO A 53 6.09 9.96 -7.00
C PRO A 53 7.55 10.18 -6.56
N ASN A 54 7.76 10.79 -5.39
CA ASN A 54 9.09 11.05 -4.85
C ASN A 54 9.19 10.71 -3.36
N ALA A 55 10.43 10.63 -2.86
CA ALA A 55 10.74 10.23 -1.49
C ALA A 55 10.23 11.22 -0.41
N SER A 56 10.00 12.49 -0.77
CA SER A 56 9.55 13.51 0.19
C SER A 56 8.13 13.27 0.73
N THR A 57 7.38 12.37 0.09
CA THR A 57 6.02 12.01 0.51
C THR A 57 5.97 11.05 1.70
N LEU A 58 7.13 10.55 2.16
CA LEU A 58 7.25 9.60 3.27
C LEU A 58 6.37 8.34 3.09
N SER A 59 6.02 8.04 1.84
CA SER A 59 5.12 6.95 1.45
C SER A 59 5.85 5.67 1.04
N LEU A 60 7.18 5.65 1.15
CA LEU A 60 7.97 4.43 1.00
C LEU A 60 7.44 3.42 2.00
N HIS A 61 7.05 2.25 1.50
CA HIS A 61 6.47 1.20 2.33
C HIS A 61 6.83 -0.19 1.83
N GLY A 62 6.74 -1.15 2.73
CA GLY A 62 6.97 -2.56 2.44
C GLY A 62 6.09 -3.47 3.29
N GLY A 63 6.02 -4.74 2.92
CA GLY A 63 5.49 -5.79 3.78
C GLY A 63 6.63 -6.50 4.47
N GLU A 64 6.58 -6.60 5.80
CA GLU A 64 7.50 -7.47 6.53
C GLU A 64 7.27 -8.95 6.21
N PRO A 65 8.29 -9.80 6.41
CA PRO A 65 8.13 -11.25 6.31
C PRO A 65 7.01 -11.75 7.21
N VAL A 66 6.21 -12.68 6.69
CA VAL A 66 5.32 -13.50 7.51
C VAL A 66 6.18 -14.58 8.16
N LEU A 67 6.21 -14.62 9.49
CA LEU A 67 6.98 -15.60 10.25
C LEU A 67 6.16 -16.86 10.56
N ALA A 68 4.84 -16.74 10.68
CA ALA A 68 3.93 -17.86 10.85
C ALA A 68 2.52 -17.55 10.31
N GLY A 69 1.87 -18.57 9.72
CA GLY A 69 0.55 -18.43 9.09
C GLY A 69 0.63 -17.79 7.70
N GLU A 70 -0.42 -17.07 7.30
CA GLU A 70 -0.51 -16.44 5.98
C GLU A 70 -1.02 -15.00 6.09
N LYS A 71 -0.58 -14.12 5.19
CA LYS A 71 -1.10 -12.76 5.06
C LYS A 71 -1.80 -12.63 3.70
N TRP A 72 -3.08 -12.27 3.73
CA TRP A 72 -3.85 -12.02 2.52
C TRP A 72 -4.23 -10.55 2.47
N VAL A 73 -3.89 -9.87 1.37
CA VAL A 73 -4.21 -8.46 1.16
C VAL A 73 -4.87 -8.24 -0.19
N ALA A 74 -5.75 -7.24 -0.25
CA ALA A 74 -6.17 -6.62 -1.50
C ALA A 74 -5.65 -5.19 -1.54
N THR A 75 -5.00 -4.82 -2.64
CA THR A 75 -4.46 -3.47 -2.84
C THR A 75 -5.26 -2.74 -3.89
N LYS A 76 -5.77 -1.55 -3.55
CA LYS A 76 -6.35 -0.61 -4.52
C LYS A 76 -5.41 0.56 -4.71
N TRP A 77 -4.90 0.70 -5.93
CA TRP A 77 -4.21 1.91 -6.36
C TRP A 77 -5.22 2.92 -6.90
N LEU A 78 -5.20 4.13 -6.34
CA LEU A 78 -6.02 5.25 -6.77
C LEU A 78 -5.26 6.08 -7.80
N ARG A 79 -5.99 6.58 -8.79
CA ARG A 79 -5.47 7.29 -9.95
C ARG A 79 -5.94 8.73 -9.94
N GLU A 80 -5.12 9.63 -10.48
CA GLU A 80 -5.40 11.06 -10.59
C GLU A 80 -6.70 11.37 -11.35
N ARG A 81 -7.00 10.56 -12.38
CA ARG A 81 -8.21 10.67 -13.21
C ARG A 81 -8.94 9.33 -13.26
N GLN A 82 -10.17 9.34 -13.77
CA GLN A 82 -10.91 8.11 -14.08
C GLN A 82 -10.03 7.19 -14.93
N PHE A 83 -9.91 5.94 -14.49
CA PHE A 83 -9.17 4.92 -15.24
C PHE A 83 -10.07 4.32 -16.33
N VAL A 84 -9.77 4.60 -17.60
CA VAL A 84 -10.49 4.11 -18.78
C VAL A 84 -9.62 3.20 -19.63
#